data_AF-A0A0F9D442-F1
#
_entry.id   AF-A0A0F9D442-F1
#
_cell.length_a   1.000
_cell.length_b   1.000
_cell.length_c   1.000
_cell.angle_alpha   90.00
_cell.angle_beta   90.00
_cell.angle_gamma   90.00
#
_symmetry.space_group_name_H-M   'P 1'
#
loop_
_entity.id
_entity.type
_entity.pdbx_description
1 polymer ?
#
loop_
_entity_poly.entity_id
_entity_poly.type
_entity_poly.pdbx_seq_one_letter_code
_entity_poly.pdbx_strand_id
1 'polypeptide(L)'
;MNLIPDIEIGKKYLLRYRPYERICPHCKALLGTTVPPFEKVVTVIAGPPGHFVCGICDQPIGDAEGYYLLNITAPSGRPFAVPYTQLEEIEEEQDETKGHQEYPSTQDTGD
;
A
#
# COMPACT_ATOMS: atom_id res chain seq x y z
N MET A 1 -20.24 -15.31 0.27
CA MET A 1 -19.80 -14.05 -0.37
C MET A 1 -18.65 -13.51 0.46
N ASN A 2 -17.48 -13.32 -0.13
CA ASN A 2 -16.38 -12.63 0.56
C ASN A 2 -16.71 -11.13 0.56
N LEU A 3 -16.75 -10.51 1.75
CA LEU A 3 -17.03 -9.07 1.88
C LEU A 3 -15.79 -8.22 1.60
N ILE A 4 -14.61 -8.83 1.70
CA ILE A 4 -13.32 -8.22 1.46
C ILE A 4 -12.85 -8.69 0.08
N PRO A 5 -12.53 -7.77 -0.84
CA PRO A 5 -12.00 -8.12 -2.14
C PRO A 5 -10.60 -8.74 -2.01
N ASP A 6 -10.27 -9.61 -2.95
CA ASP A 6 -8.92 -10.16 -3.06
C ASP A 6 -7.98 -9.05 -3.58
N ILE A 7 -7.06 -8.59 -2.73
CA ILE A 7 -6.04 -7.59 -3.09
C ILE A 7 -4.73 -8.33 -3.38
N GLU A 8 -4.11 -8.03 -4.52
CA GLU A 8 -2.91 -8.69 -4.98
C GLU A 8 -1.64 -8.04 -4.39
N ILE A 9 -0.78 -8.88 -3.78
CA ILE A 9 0.51 -8.44 -3.26
C ILE A 9 1.47 -8.16 -4.43
N GLY A 10 2.13 -7.00 -4.40
CA GLY A 10 3.03 -6.53 -5.45
C GLY A 10 2.36 -5.65 -6.52
N LYS A 11 1.02 -5.64 -6.58
CA LYS A 11 0.25 -4.81 -7.51
C LYS A 11 0.11 -3.36 -7.01
N LYS A 12 -0.02 -2.42 -7.95
CA LYS A 12 -0.28 -1.01 -7.67
C LYS A 12 -1.77 -0.72 -7.50
N TYR A 13 -2.08 0.17 -6.56
CA TYR A 13 -3.43 0.63 -6.24
C TYR A 13 -3.43 2.14 -6.02
N LEU A 14 -4.58 2.76 -6.27
CA LEU A 14 -4.83 4.14 -5.86
C LEU A 14 -5.29 4.11 -4.39
N LEU A 15 -4.44 4.61 -3.50
CA LEU A 15 -4.82 4.86 -2.12
C LEU A 15 -5.63 6.16 -2.07
N ARG A 16 -6.90 6.09 -1.65
CA ARG A 16 -7.69 7.26 -1.24
C ARG A 16 -7.74 7.33 0.27
N TYR A 17 -6.70 7.94 0.85
CA TYR A 17 -6.53 7.96 2.28
C TYR A 17 -7.63 8.78 2.96
N ARG A 18 -8.28 8.18 3.97
CA ARG A 18 -9.20 8.87 4.87
C ARG A 18 -8.72 8.71 6.30
N PRO A 19 -8.54 9.80 7.06
CA PRO A 19 -8.12 9.72 8.45
C PRO A 19 -9.15 8.95 9.26
N TYR A 20 -8.66 8.18 10.22
CA TYR A 20 -9.47 7.45 11.17
C TYR A 20 -8.93 7.67 12.58
N GLU A 21 -9.82 7.53 13.56
CA GLU A 21 -9.50 7.60 14.97
C GLU A 21 -10.04 6.35 15.67
N ARG A 22 -9.29 5.84 16.65
CA ARG A 22 -9.68 4.72 17.50
C ARG A 22 -9.14 4.94 18.90
N ILE A 23 -9.93 4.63 19.92
CA ILE A 23 -9.45 4.63 21.30
C ILE A 23 -8.87 3.25 21.63
N CYS A 24 -7.65 3.21 22.18
CA CYS A 24 -7.07 1.97 22.68
C CYS A 24 -7.92 1.42 23.85
N PRO A 25 -8.37 0.15 23.81
CA PRO A 25 -9.17 -0.41 24.90
C PRO A 25 -8.39 -0.54 26.22
N HIS A 26 -7.05 -0.68 26.15
CA HIS A 26 -6.18 -0.92 27.30
C HIS A 26 -5.70 0.37 27.98
N CYS A 27 -5.06 1.29 27.24
CA CYS A 27 -4.48 2.52 27.81
C CYS A 27 -5.31 3.79 27.56
N LYS A 28 -6.45 3.68 26.86
CA LYS A 28 -7.34 4.81 26.51
C LYS A 28 -6.71 5.91 25.65
N ALA A 29 -5.50 5.71 25.14
CA ALA A 29 -4.89 6.63 24.19
C ALA A 29 -5.72 6.72 22.90
N LEU A 30 -5.86 7.94 22.36
CA LEU A 30 -6.40 8.17 21.04
C LEU A 30 -5.34 7.78 20.00
N LEU A 31 -5.66 6.78 19.18
CA LEU A 31 -4.85 6.28 18.09
C LEU A 31 -5.47 6.70 16.76
N GLY A 32 -4.65 6.75 15.71
CA GLY A 32 -5.09 7.15 14.39
C GLY A 32 -4.04 8.02 13.72
N THR A 33 -4.43 8.70 12.66
CA THR A 33 -3.56 9.65 11.98
C THR A 33 -4.23 11.00 11.89
N THR A 34 -3.47 12.05 12.15
CA THR A 34 -3.89 13.44 11.91
C THR A 34 -3.53 13.92 10.50
N VAL A 35 -3.13 13.01 9.61
CA VAL A 35 -2.74 13.35 8.23
C VAL A 35 -4.02 13.72 7.45
N PRO A 36 -4.05 14.89 6.76
CA PRO A 36 -5.17 15.24 5.91
C PRO A 36 -5.45 14.17 4.85
N PRO A 37 -6.69 14.04 4.34
CA PRO A 37 -6.99 13.16 3.23
C PRO A 37 -6.06 13.43 2.03
N PHE A 38 -5.57 12.37 1.40
CA PHE A 38 -4.72 12.47 0.22
C PHE A 38 -4.90 11.27 -0.70
N GLU A 39 -4.44 11.41 -1.93
CA GLU A 39 -4.41 10.32 -2.90
C GLU A 39 -2.99 10.01 -3.33
N LYS A 40 -2.66 8.72 -3.46
CA LYS A 40 -1.33 8.28 -3.86
C LYS A 40 -1.36 6.91 -4.50
N VAL A 41 -0.59 6.71 -5.56
CA VAL A 41 -0.32 5.37 -6.08
C VAL A 41 0.64 4.65 -5.14
N VAL A 42 0.22 3.49 -4.65
CA VAL A 42 0.96 2.67 -3.69
C VAL A 42 1.06 1.24 -4.18
N THR A 43 2.04 0.49 -3.68
CA THR A 43 2.15 -0.95 -3.89
C THR A 43 1.81 -1.66 -2.59
N VAL A 44 0.97 -2.68 -2.68
CA VAL A 44 0.65 -3.55 -1.54
C VAL A 44 1.80 -4.53 -1.35
N ILE A 45 2.38 -4.58 -0.15
CA ILE A 45 3.59 -5.39 0.14
C ILE A 45 3.30 -6.62 0.99
N ALA A 46 2.20 -6.63 1.73
CA ALA A 46 1.76 -7.78 2.51
C ALA A 46 0.26 -7.67 2.85
N GLY A 47 -0.33 -8.83 3.14
CA GLY A 47 -1.70 -8.96 3.61
C GLY A 47 -1.89 -8.47 5.06
N PRO A 48 -3.05 -8.78 5.66
CA PRO A 48 -3.41 -8.36 7.01
C PRO A 48 -2.35 -8.71 8.06
N PRO A 49 -1.82 -7.72 8.81
CA PRO A 49 -1.00 -8.02 9.97
C PRO A 49 -1.93 -8.57 11.04
N GLY A 50 -2.01 -9.88 11.25
CA GLY A 50 -3.12 -10.56 11.97
C GLY A 50 -3.66 -9.96 13.28
N HIS A 51 -2.97 -9.02 13.93
CA HIS A 51 -3.56 -8.08 14.87
C HIS A 51 -2.91 -6.69 14.80
N PHE A 52 -3.68 -5.67 15.18
CA PHE A 52 -3.13 -4.34 15.48
C PHE A 52 -2.52 -4.29 16.86
N VAL A 53 -1.43 -3.54 16.99
CA VAL A 53 -0.78 -3.24 18.27
C VAL A 53 -0.88 -1.75 18.54
N CYS A 54 -1.22 -1.38 19.78
CA CYS A 54 -1.19 0.00 20.23
C CYS A 54 0.25 0.51 20.25
N GLY A 55 0.58 1.57 19.50
CA GLY A 55 1.93 2.16 19.51
C GLY A 55 2.33 2.90 20.80
N ILE A 56 1.48 2.89 21.83
CA ILE A 56 1.73 3.55 23.13
C ILE A 56 1.93 2.54 24.26
N CYS A 57 1.07 1.51 24.36
CA CYS A 57 1.14 0.51 25.42
C CYS A 57 1.54 -0.89 24.92
N ASP A 58 1.82 -1.03 23.63
CA ASP A 58 2.21 -2.27 22.94
C ASP A 58 1.25 -3.45 23.13
N GLN A 59 0.01 -3.19 23.56
CA GLN A 59 -1.04 -4.22 23.67
C GLN A 59 -1.78 -4.43 22.34
N PRO A 60 -2.22 -5.65 22.02
CA PRO A 60 -3.11 -5.91 20.90
C PRO A 60 -4.45 -5.18 21.04
N ILE A 61 -4.91 -4.50 19.99
CA ILE A 61 -6.13 -3.65 20.02
C ILE A 61 -7.25 -4.11 19.08
N GLY A 62 -7.07 -5.26 18.42
CA GLY A 62 -8.08 -5.85 17.55
C GLY A 62 -7.49 -6.55 16.34
N ASP A 63 -8.35 -7.24 15.61
CA ASP A 63 -8.00 -7.87 14.34
C ASP A 63 -7.69 -6.81 13.28
N ALA A 64 -6.79 -7.14 12.37
CA ALA A 64 -6.47 -6.34 11.19
C ALA A 64 -7.05 -6.94 9.91
N GLU A 65 -8.00 -7.87 10.01
CA GLU A 65 -8.76 -8.39 8.88
C GLU A 65 -9.21 -7.25 7.94
N GLY A 66 -8.92 -7.42 6.64
CA GLY A 66 -9.20 -6.42 5.62
C GLY A 66 -8.24 -5.23 5.57
N TYR A 67 -7.12 -5.25 6.31
CA TYR A 67 -6.06 -4.26 6.16
C TYR A 67 -4.88 -4.81 5.36
N TYR A 68 -4.18 -3.91 4.68
CA TYR A 68 -3.06 -4.25 3.81
C TYR A 68 -1.88 -3.33 4.13
N LEU A 69 -0.68 -3.91 4.13
CA LEU A 69 0.57 -3.17 4.30
C LEU A 69 0.99 -2.58 2.96
N LEU A 70 1.38 -1.31 2.97
CA LEU A 70 1.77 -0.56 1.79
C LEU A 70 3.28 -0.28 1.79
N ASN A 71 3.83 -0.02 0.60
CA ASN A 71 5.22 0.40 0.39
C ASN A 71 5.53 1.83 0.86
N ILE A 72 4.65 2.46 1.63
CA ILE A 72 4.89 3.77 2.24
C ILE A 72 5.18 3.58 3.73
N THR A 73 6.12 4.36 4.24
CA THR A 73 6.55 4.30 5.63
C THR A 73 5.87 5.40 6.43
N ALA A 74 5.25 5.04 7.55
CA ALA A 74 4.75 6.01 8.52
C ALA A 74 5.93 6.81 9.13
N PRO A 75 5.69 7.98 9.73
CA PRO A 75 6.73 8.70 10.49
C PRO A 75 7.40 7.85 11.58
N SER A 76 6.74 6.78 12.05
CA SER A 76 7.28 5.81 13.00
C SER A 76 8.31 4.83 12.40
N GLY A 77 8.61 4.91 11.10
CA GLY A 77 9.50 3.98 10.42
C GLY A 77 8.87 2.62 10.08
N ARG A 78 7.60 2.38 10.46
CA ARG A 78 6.89 1.13 10.18
C ARG A 78 6.11 1.22 8.85
N PRO A 79 5.88 0.09 8.16
CA PRO A 79 4.97 0.04 7.01
C PRO A 79 3.59 0.57 7.39
N PHE A 80 2.99 1.32 6.49
CA PHE A 80 1.66 1.87 6.67
C PHE A 80 0.60 0.82 6.36
N ALA A 81 -0.38 0.66 7.27
CA ALA A 81 -1.49 -0.28 7.10
C ALA A 81 -2.77 0.50 6.82
N VAL A 82 -3.54 0.11 5.79
CA VAL A 82 -4.81 0.75 5.43
C VAL A 82 -5.90 -0.29 5.20
N PRO A 83 -7.19 0.03 5.46
CA PRO A 83 -8.27 -0.88 5.13
C PRO A 83 -8.47 -0.96 3.61
N TYR A 84 -8.93 -2.12 3.12
CA TYR A 84 -9.20 -2.37 1.70
C TYR A 84 -10.15 -1.35 1.08
N THR A 85 -11.06 -0.77 1.87
CA THR A 85 -12.00 0.25 1.43
C THR A 85 -11.37 1.58 1.04
N GLN A 86 -10.06 1.75 1.29
CA GLN A 86 -9.28 2.91 0.84
C GLN A 86 -8.36 2.58 -0.34
N LEU A 87 -8.41 1.35 -0.87
CA LEU A 87 -7.66 0.94 -2.05
C LEU A 87 -8.60 0.78 -3.24
N GLU A 88 -8.27 1.44 -4.33
CA GLU A 88 -8.95 1.30 -5.62
C GLU A 88 -7.99 0.69 -6.64
N GLU A 89 -8.47 -0.29 -7.40
CA GLU A 89 -7.72 -0.82 -8.54
C GLU A 89 -7.48 0.28 -9.56
N ILE A 90 -6.23 0.36 -10.03
CA ILE A 90 -5.88 1.20 -11.17
C ILE A 90 -5.98 0.29 -12.40
N GLU A 91 -6.75 0.70 -13.39
CA GLU A 91 -6.68 0.08 -14.71
C GLU A 91 -5.31 0.42 -15.30
N GLU A 92 -4.38 -0.54 -15.32
CA GLU A 92 -3.17 -0.39 -16.12
C GLU A 92 -3.60 -0.45 -17.59
N GLU A 93 -3.62 0.70 -18.27
CA GLU A 93 -3.60 0.71 -19.74
C GLU A 93 -2.37 -0.10 -20.16
N GLN A 94 -2.61 -1.21 -20.88
CA GLN A 94 -1.56 -2.01 -21.49
C GLN A 94 -0.88 -1.15 -22.56
N ASP A 95 0.15 -0.40 -22.16
CA ASP A 95 1.01 0.29 -23.10
C ASP A 95 1.89 -0.77 -23.79
N GLU A 96 1.34 -1.40 -24.83
CA GLU A 96 2.10 -2.14 -25.84
C GLU A 96 3.04 -1.16 -26.56
N THR A 97 4.17 -0.80 -25.95
CA THR A 97 5.28 -0.22 -26.71
C THR A 97 6.01 -1.33 -27.46
N LYS A 98 5.38 -1.77 -28.56
CA LYS A 98 6.09 -2.27 -29.74
C LYS A 98 6.99 -1.15 -30.25
N GLY A 99 8.30 -1.39 -30.25
CA GLY A 99 9.27 -0.42 -30.74
C GLY A 99 10.66 -1.02 -30.90
N HIS A 100 10.78 -1.98 -31.82
CA HIS A 100 12.05 -2.37 -32.42
C HIS A 100 12.87 -1.12 -32.78
N GLN A 101 14.09 -1.01 -32.26
CA GLN A 101 15.18 -0.37 -32.99
C GLN A 101 16.38 -1.32 -32.94
N GLU A 102 16.48 -2.14 -33.99
CA GLU A 102 17.74 -2.73 -34.42
C GLU A 102 18.69 -1.58 -34.76
N TYR A 103 19.82 -1.50 -34.05
CA TYR A 103 20.91 -0.62 -34.44
C TYR A 103 21.68 -1.32 -35.56
N PRO A 104 21.93 -0.68 -36.72
CA PRO A 104 22.80 -1.25 -37.73
C PRO A 104 24.24 -1.29 -37.21
N SER A 105 24.80 -2.49 -37.16
CA SER A 105 26.23 -2.73 -36.94
C SER A 105 27.05 -2.06 -38.05
N THR A 106 27.68 -0.93 -37.78
CA THR A 106 28.74 -0.41 -38.65
C THR A 106 29.98 -1.27 -38.48
N GLN A 107 30.31 -2.03 -39.52
CA GLN A 107 31.61 -2.65 -39.71
C GLN A 107 32.65 -1.54 -39.86
N ASP A 108 33.58 -1.47 -38.92
CA ASP A 108 34.80 -0.67 -39.03
C ASP A 108 35.85 -1.55 -39.73
N THR A 109 36.15 -1.22 -40.99
CA THR A 109 37.31 -1.74 -41.71
C THR A 109 38.19 -0.55 -42.09
N GLY A 110 39.35 -0.45 -41.46
CA GLY A 110 40.49 0.42 -41.80
C GLY A 110 41.47 0.40 -40.63
N ASP A 111 42.77 0.13 -40.77
CA ASP A 111 43.69 0.01 -41.91
C ASP A 111 44.80 -0.98 -41.49
#